data_AF-A0A538PLV2-F1
#
_entry.id   AF-A0A538PLV2-F1
#
_cell.length_a   1.000
_cell.length_b   1.000
_cell.length_c   1.000
_cell.angle_alpha   90.00
_cell.angle_beta   90.00
_cell.angle_gamma   90.00
#
_symmetry.space_group_name_H-M   'P 1'
#
loop_
_entity.id
_entity.type
_entity.pdbx_description
1 polymer ?
#
loop_
_entity_poly.entity_id
_entity_poly.type
_entity_poly.pdbx_seq_one_letter_code
_entity_poly.pdbx_strand_id
1 'polypeptide(L)'
;MTMPARRLVPTLCALSLWLACGSPAAPPPQSPAAAAPAPPPPAPEPSRAERRALHGQGMAAYDHKDYATCASLMERARDAYSAACCYSMAGNRDRAFASLSRAIDEGWRNPAFEKDSDLVPLHDDPRWSRELSHFQAKIAEHNRSLNPELTRLHDEDQADRTGPYEKIDWSKITPRDQARRKRVDEIIAAGGARAADDYYHAAMVYQHGDSPDEIQRAHDLAVKAVELDPKHDAAKWLAAASEDRKLMYEKKPQKWGTQYQKVDGKWVLWQVDPGTTDEQRDEWNVPPLAEAKAQADRMNAPK
;
A
#
# COMPACT_ATOMS: atom_id res chain seq x y z
N MET A 1 14.98 4.45 76.72
CA MET A 1 15.74 5.29 77.67
C MET A 1 16.89 5.88 76.87
N THR A 2 16.97 7.16 76.52
CA THR A 2 16.86 8.39 77.33
C THR A 2 16.87 9.60 76.38
N MET A 3 16.04 10.61 76.64
CA MET A 3 16.26 11.97 76.13
C MET A 3 17.53 12.58 76.74
N PRO A 4 18.12 13.61 76.10
CA PRO A 4 17.95 14.99 76.58
C PRO A 4 17.88 15.98 75.39
N ALA A 5 17.75 17.30 75.51
CA ALA A 5 17.12 18.25 76.43
C ALA A 5 17.34 19.63 75.76
N ARG A 6 16.34 20.51 75.86
CA ARG A 6 16.31 21.86 75.28
C ARG A 6 17.42 22.78 75.82
N ARG A 7 17.83 23.76 75.02
CA ARG A 7 18.28 25.08 75.50
C ARG A 7 17.46 26.19 74.83
N LEU A 8 16.93 27.07 75.68
CA LEU A 8 16.31 28.37 75.37
C LEU A 8 17.36 29.34 74.80
N VAL A 9 16.97 30.43 74.12
CA VAL A 9 16.77 31.84 74.60
C VAL A 9 16.27 32.71 73.40
N PRO A 10 16.02 34.04 73.51
CA PRO A 10 14.75 34.70 73.80
C PRO A 10 14.09 35.43 72.61
N THR A 11 12.81 35.71 72.80
CA THR A 11 11.94 36.58 72.02
C THR A 11 12.35 38.06 72.13
N LEU A 12 12.48 38.74 71.00
CA LEU A 12 12.56 40.20 70.91
C LEU A 12 11.33 40.72 70.13
N CYS A 13 10.50 41.49 70.84
CA CYS A 13 9.39 42.27 70.28
C CYS A 13 9.91 43.33 69.31
N ALA A 14 9.37 43.37 68.10
CA ALA A 14 9.44 44.52 67.21
C ALA A 14 8.02 45.09 67.03
N LEU A 15 7.83 46.35 67.42
CA LEU A 15 6.67 47.16 67.10
C LEU A 15 6.69 47.47 65.59
N SER A 16 5.64 47.09 64.87
CA SER A 16 5.44 47.46 63.47
C SER A 16 4.32 48.48 63.35
N LEU A 17 4.70 49.66 62.86
CA LEU A 17 3.89 50.82 62.50
C LEU A 17 2.90 50.44 61.37
N TRP A 18 1.61 50.70 61.55
CA TRP A 18 0.61 50.58 60.48
C TRP A 18 0.65 51.82 59.59
N LEU A 19 1.18 51.69 58.37
CA LEU A 19 0.93 52.63 57.28
C LEU A 19 -0.24 52.11 56.44
N ALA A 20 -1.34 52.86 56.42
CA ALA A 20 -2.42 52.67 55.48
C ALA A 20 -2.04 53.25 54.12
N CYS A 21 -1.81 52.39 53.12
CA CYS A 21 -1.75 52.78 51.71
C CYS A 21 -2.93 52.13 50.98
N GLY A 22 -3.78 52.97 50.37
CA GLY A 22 -4.94 52.55 49.60
C GLY A 22 -4.58 51.68 48.40
N SER A 23 -5.38 50.65 48.14
CA SER A 23 -5.24 49.75 47.00
C SER A 23 -5.59 50.48 45.68
N PRO A 24 -4.81 50.28 44.59
CA PRO A 24 -5.17 50.78 43.28
C PRO A 24 -6.35 49.98 42.70
N ALA A 25 -7.29 50.69 42.06
CA ALA A 25 -8.43 50.11 41.37
C ALA A 25 -8.00 49.19 40.21
N ALA A 26 -8.66 48.04 40.07
CA ALA A 26 -8.40 47.08 39.00
C ALA A 26 -8.80 47.65 37.62
N PRO A 27 -8.04 47.37 36.55
CA PRO A 27 -8.42 47.77 35.19
C PRO A 27 -9.66 46.99 34.71
N PRO A 28 -10.47 47.56 33.80
CA PRO A 28 -11.66 46.90 33.28
C PRO A 28 -11.29 45.66 32.44
N PRO A 29 -12.17 44.65 32.39
CA PRO A 29 -11.94 43.42 31.63
C PRO A 29 -11.82 43.73 30.13
N GLN A 30 -10.73 43.27 29.52
CA GLN A 30 -10.59 43.28 28.06
C GLN A 30 -11.58 42.27 27.45
N SER A 31 -12.35 42.70 26.46
CA SER A 31 -13.21 41.81 25.67
C SER A 31 -12.37 40.69 25.05
N PRO A 32 -12.86 39.43 25.01
CA PRO A 32 -12.14 38.33 24.41
C PRO A 32 -11.91 38.63 22.93
N ALA A 33 -10.64 38.62 22.51
CA ALA A 33 -10.27 38.66 21.10
C ALA A 33 -10.99 37.51 20.39
N ALA A 34 -11.70 37.81 19.31
CA ALA A 34 -12.36 36.80 18.48
C ALA A 34 -11.32 35.76 18.06
N ALA A 35 -11.56 34.49 18.41
CA ALA A 35 -10.75 33.38 17.96
C ALA A 35 -10.67 33.42 16.43
N ALA A 36 -9.45 33.29 15.89
CA ALA A 36 -9.25 33.17 14.45
C ALA A 36 -10.14 32.02 13.92
N PRO A 37 -10.79 32.19 12.75
CA PRO A 37 -11.62 31.13 12.18
C PRO A 37 -10.79 29.85 12.03
N ALA A 38 -11.37 28.72 12.41
CA ALA A 38 -10.74 27.42 12.22
C ALA A 38 -10.30 27.28 10.76
N PRO A 39 -9.12 26.66 10.48
CA PRO A 39 -8.71 26.42 9.12
C PRO A 39 -9.81 25.64 8.39
N PRO A 40 -10.03 25.93 7.09
CA PRO A 40 -11.03 25.20 6.32
C PRO A 40 -10.73 23.70 6.41
N PRO A 41 -11.77 22.84 6.37
CA PRO A 41 -11.57 21.41 6.36
C PRO A 41 -10.59 21.04 5.23
N PRO A 42 -9.73 20.03 5.42
CA PRO A 42 -8.84 19.59 4.37
C PRO A 42 -9.66 19.29 3.11
N ALA A 43 -9.11 19.63 1.94
CA ALA A 43 -9.73 19.30 0.67
C ALA A 43 -10.06 17.79 0.63
N PRO A 44 -11.16 17.39 -0.04
CA PRO A 44 -11.50 15.98 -0.15
C PRO A 44 -10.33 15.18 -0.73
N GLU A 45 -10.10 13.99 -0.19
CA GLU A 45 -9.08 13.08 -0.71
C GLU A 45 -9.39 12.73 -2.18
N PRO A 46 -8.40 12.69 -3.07
CA PRO A 46 -8.63 12.33 -4.47
C PRO A 46 -9.13 10.88 -4.56
N SER A 47 -10.14 10.67 -5.41
CA SER A 47 -10.61 9.34 -5.79
C SER A 47 -9.47 8.50 -6.39
N ARG A 48 -9.60 7.17 -6.43
CA ARG A 48 -8.56 6.31 -7.01
C ARG A 48 -8.42 6.57 -8.53
N ALA A 49 -9.51 6.83 -9.24
CA ALA A 49 -9.48 7.31 -10.62
C ALA A 49 -8.65 8.61 -10.79
N GLU A 50 -8.87 9.62 -9.93
CA GLU A 50 -8.08 10.85 -9.96
C GLU A 50 -6.61 10.61 -9.62
N ARG A 51 -6.32 9.77 -8.60
CA ARG A 51 -4.94 9.39 -8.26
C ARG A 51 -4.24 8.71 -9.43
N ARG A 52 -4.91 7.80 -10.15
CA ARG A 52 -4.39 7.16 -11.36
C ARG A 52 -4.08 8.18 -12.46
N ALA A 53 -5.00 9.10 -12.72
CA ALA A 53 -4.80 10.15 -13.73
C ALA A 53 -3.62 11.05 -13.38
N LEU A 54 -3.47 11.44 -12.11
CA LEU A 54 -2.35 12.22 -11.60
C LEU A 54 -1.03 11.46 -11.72
N HIS A 55 -1.00 10.17 -11.35
CA HIS A 55 0.18 9.34 -11.51
C HIS A 55 0.60 9.26 -12.99
N GLY A 56 -0.34 9.04 -13.92
CA GLY A 56 -0.06 9.02 -15.36
C GLY A 56 0.52 10.35 -15.89
N GLN A 57 -0.01 11.49 -15.44
CA GLN A 57 0.57 12.81 -15.75
C GLN A 57 1.97 12.97 -15.14
N GLY A 58 2.18 12.46 -13.92
CA GLY A 58 3.47 12.47 -13.24
C GLY A 58 4.53 11.68 -14.01
N MET A 59 4.17 10.48 -14.48
CA MET A 59 5.06 9.67 -15.34
C MET A 59 5.38 10.39 -16.66
N ALA A 60 4.40 11.03 -17.30
CA ALA A 60 4.66 11.83 -18.49
C ALA A 60 5.62 13.00 -18.21
N ALA A 61 5.53 13.66 -17.04
CA ALA A 61 6.49 14.69 -16.64
C ALA A 61 7.89 14.10 -16.38
N TYR A 62 7.96 12.94 -15.73
CA TYR A 62 9.19 12.20 -15.50
C TYR A 62 9.91 11.84 -16.81
N ASP A 63 9.18 11.35 -17.81
CA ASP A 63 9.75 11.00 -19.14
C ASP A 63 10.37 12.22 -19.85
N HIS A 64 9.81 13.41 -19.62
CA HIS A 64 10.37 14.68 -20.09
C HIS A 64 11.45 15.27 -19.18
N LYS A 65 11.85 14.55 -18.12
CA LYS A 65 12.82 14.98 -17.09
C LYS A 65 12.38 16.22 -16.30
N ASP A 66 11.09 16.54 -16.31
CA ASP A 66 10.52 17.56 -15.43
C ASP A 66 10.21 16.95 -14.06
N TYR A 67 11.29 16.68 -13.32
CA TYR A 67 11.21 15.99 -12.03
C TYR A 67 10.48 16.80 -10.95
N ALA A 68 10.49 18.14 -11.05
CA ALA A 68 9.76 19.00 -10.13
C ALA A 68 8.23 18.84 -10.31
N THR A 69 7.77 18.87 -11.57
CA THR A 69 6.35 18.62 -11.88
C THR A 69 5.97 17.18 -11.58
N CYS A 70 6.83 16.19 -11.90
CA CYS A 70 6.60 14.80 -11.51
C CYS A 70 6.36 14.69 -10.00
N ALA A 71 7.27 15.20 -9.17
CA ALA A 71 7.17 15.04 -7.73
C ALA A 71 5.88 15.64 -7.17
N SER A 72 5.49 16.84 -7.64
CA SER A 72 4.22 17.49 -7.26
C SER A 72 2.99 16.65 -7.64
N LEU A 73 2.99 16.05 -8.84
CA LEU A 73 1.91 15.19 -9.31
C LEU A 73 1.84 13.88 -8.53
N MET A 74 2.98 13.27 -8.20
CA MET A 74 3.03 12.03 -7.40
C MET A 74 2.55 12.25 -5.96
N GLU A 75 2.88 13.38 -5.34
CA GLU A 75 2.33 13.73 -4.02
C GLU A 75 0.81 13.88 -4.04
N ARG A 76 0.28 14.55 -5.07
CA ARG A 76 -1.17 14.69 -5.28
C ARG A 76 -1.83 13.35 -5.59
N ALA A 77 -1.12 12.45 -6.27
CA ALA A 77 -1.56 11.08 -6.52
C ALA A 77 -1.51 10.19 -5.26
N ARG A 78 -1.00 10.69 -4.14
CA ARG A 78 -0.71 9.91 -2.91
C ARG A 78 0.25 8.74 -3.18
N ASP A 79 1.19 8.93 -4.09
CA ASP A 79 2.25 7.97 -4.41
C ASP A 79 3.58 8.46 -3.84
N ALA A 80 3.81 8.15 -2.57
CA ALA A 80 4.97 8.63 -1.83
C ALA A 80 6.29 8.07 -2.37
N TYR A 81 6.30 6.82 -2.88
CA TYR A 81 7.51 6.22 -3.43
C TYR A 81 7.91 6.91 -4.73
N SER A 82 6.99 7.02 -5.69
CA SER A 82 7.28 7.69 -6.96
C SER A 82 7.63 9.17 -6.75
N ALA A 83 7.01 9.84 -5.77
CA ALA A 83 7.41 11.18 -5.37
C ALA A 83 8.85 11.24 -4.85
N ALA A 84 9.29 10.25 -4.06
CA ALA A 84 10.66 10.16 -3.57
C ALA A 84 11.67 10.02 -4.73
N CYS A 85 11.39 9.16 -5.71
CA CYS A 85 12.22 9.01 -6.91
C CYS A 85 12.32 10.33 -7.67
N CYS A 86 11.19 11.01 -7.91
CA CYS A 86 11.20 12.31 -8.60
C CYS A 86 11.93 13.40 -7.80
N TYR A 87 11.81 13.44 -6.46
CA TYR A 87 12.59 14.37 -5.64
C TYR A 87 14.09 14.08 -5.65
N SER A 88 14.47 12.80 -5.63
CA SER A 88 15.87 12.38 -5.72
C SER A 88 16.49 12.85 -7.05
N MET A 89 15.80 12.59 -8.16
CA MET A 89 16.23 13.02 -9.49
C MET A 89 16.22 14.55 -9.68
N ALA A 90 15.38 15.27 -8.95
CA ALA A 90 15.40 16.73 -8.88
C ALA A 90 16.50 17.31 -7.96
N GLY A 91 17.28 16.46 -7.28
CA GLY A 91 18.31 16.88 -6.30
C GLY A 91 17.76 17.35 -4.96
N ASN A 92 16.45 17.20 -4.71
CA ASN A 92 15.81 17.59 -3.45
C ASN A 92 15.88 16.44 -2.43
N ARG A 93 17.07 16.22 -1.87
CA ARG A 93 17.36 15.10 -0.95
C ARG A 93 16.42 15.06 0.26
N ASP A 94 16.12 16.21 0.85
CA ASP A 94 15.28 16.28 2.06
C ASP A 94 13.85 15.81 1.81
N ARG A 95 13.25 16.26 0.70
CA ARG A 95 11.91 15.82 0.31
C ARG A 95 11.92 14.36 -0.18
N ALA A 96 12.98 13.92 -0.84
CA ALA A 96 13.14 12.53 -1.23
C ALA A 96 13.11 11.58 -0.02
N PHE A 97 13.92 11.85 1.01
CA PHE A 97 13.92 11.05 2.24
C PHE A 97 12.59 11.11 2.99
N ALA A 98 11.96 12.29 3.08
CA ALA A 98 10.66 12.43 3.72
C ALA A 98 9.57 11.60 3.02
N SER A 99 9.50 11.66 1.69
CA SER A 99 8.55 10.88 0.89
C SER A 99 8.85 9.38 0.96
N LEU A 100 10.13 9.00 0.97
CA LEU A 100 10.54 7.60 1.06
C LEU A 100 10.18 6.97 2.41
N SER A 101 10.50 7.65 3.53
CA SER A 101 10.10 7.19 4.87
C SER A 101 8.59 7.04 4.97
N ARG A 102 7.83 7.99 4.39
CA ARG A 102 6.38 7.90 4.35
C ARG A 102 5.90 6.67 3.58
N ALA A 103 6.46 6.39 2.41
CA ALA A 103 6.09 5.20 1.63
C ALA A 103 6.31 3.91 2.43
N ILE A 104 7.46 3.82 3.12
CA ILE A 104 7.83 2.68 3.97
C ILE A 104 6.83 2.53 5.14
N ASP A 105 6.49 3.63 5.83
CA ASP A 105 5.53 3.64 6.92
C ASP A 105 4.10 3.31 6.47
N GLU A 106 3.73 3.68 5.24
CA GLU A 106 2.45 3.34 4.61
C GLU A 106 2.42 1.90 4.04
N GLY A 107 3.51 1.14 4.19
CA GLY A 107 3.56 -0.28 3.89
C GLY A 107 4.09 -0.64 2.50
N TRP A 108 4.74 0.29 1.80
CA TRP A 108 5.47 -0.02 0.57
C TRP A 108 6.66 -0.94 0.88
N ARG A 109 6.77 -2.07 0.15
CA ARG A 109 7.66 -3.20 0.49
C ARG A 109 8.45 -3.78 -0.70
N ASN A 110 8.66 -3.03 -1.78
CA ASN A 110 9.33 -3.58 -2.97
C ASN A 110 10.85 -3.78 -2.73
N PRO A 111 11.38 -5.01 -2.83
CA PRO A 111 12.79 -5.29 -2.56
C PRO A 111 13.77 -4.67 -3.58
N ALA A 112 13.28 -4.14 -4.70
CA ALA A 112 14.10 -3.41 -5.66
C ALA A 112 14.59 -2.04 -5.14
N PHE A 113 14.06 -1.58 -4.01
CA PHE A 113 14.41 -0.33 -3.33
C PHE A 113 15.90 0.05 -3.37
N GLU A 114 16.79 -0.86 -2.94
CA GLU A 114 18.23 -0.59 -2.83
C GLU A 114 18.92 -0.45 -4.20
N LYS A 115 18.30 -1.00 -5.25
CA LYS A 115 18.86 -1.05 -6.61
C LYS A 115 18.22 -0.04 -7.55
N ASP A 116 17.27 0.76 -7.06
CA ASP A 116 16.57 1.75 -7.87
C ASP A 116 17.54 2.86 -8.30
N SER A 117 17.71 3.02 -9.61
CA SER A 117 18.59 4.03 -10.19
C SER A 117 18.19 5.45 -9.82
N ASP A 118 16.90 5.69 -9.58
CA ASP A 118 16.40 7.03 -9.24
C ASP A 118 16.81 7.45 -7.83
N LEU A 119 17.21 6.50 -6.99
CA LEU A 119 17.63 6.74 -5.60
C LEU A 119 19.15 6.77 -5.44
N VAL A 120 19.92 6.43 -6.47
CA VAL A 120 21.39 6.53 -6.50
C VAL A 120 21.90 7.91 -6.01
N PRO A 121 21.28 9.06 -6.36
CA PRO A 121 21.70 10.37 -5.84
C PRO A 121 21.64 10.54 -4.31
N LEU A 122 20.97 9.62 -3.60
CA LEU A 122 20.83 9.63 -2.14
C LEU A 122 21.85 8.73 -1.43
N HIS A 123 22.53 7.82 -2.13
CA HIS A 123 23.33 6.75 -1.52
C HIS A 123 24.54 7.25 -0.71
N ASP A 124 25.04 8.45 -1.03
CA ASP A 124 26.16 9.10 -0.33
C ASP A 124 25.73 9.83 0.96
N ASP A 125 24.42 10.03 1.17
CA ASP A 125 23.89 10.70 2.34
C ASP A 125 23.80 9.71 3.53
N PRO A 126 24.30 10.06 4.74
CA PRO A 126 24.22 9.18 5.91
C PRO A 126 22.81 8.70 6.25
N ARG A 127 21.77 9.45 5.85
CA ARG A 127 20.37 9.07 6.00
C ARG A 127 20.00 7.79 5.25
N TRP A 128 20.65 7.51 4.13
CA TRP A 128 20.40 6.32 3.31
C TRP A 128 20.51 5.03 4.11
N SER A 129 21.59 4.87 4.88
CA SER A 129 21.79 3.70 5.75
C SER A 129 20.69 3.52 6.80
N ARG A 130 20.14 4.64 7.30
CA ARG A 130 19.04 4.63 8.27
C ARG A 130 17.73 4.24 7.59
N GLU A 131 17.48 4.72 6.39
CA GLU A 131 16.28 4.41 5.62
C GLU A 131 16.25 2.94 5.18
N LEU A 132 17.40 2.38 4.77
CA LEU A 132 17.54 0.94 4.52
C LEU A 132 17.23 0.10 5.77
N SER A 133 17.75 0.53 6.93
CA SER A 133 17.48 -0.15 8.20
C SER A 133 16.01 -0.06 8.59
N HIS A 134 15.38 1.09 8.35
CA HIS A 134 13.95 1.32 8.57
C HIS A 134 13.10 0.40 7.69
N PHE A 135 13.39 0.36 6.39
CA PHE A 135 12.74 -0.52 5.43
C PHE A 135 12.85 -2.01 5.83
N GLN A 136 14.05 -2.47 6.16
CA GLN A 136 14.29 -3.85 6.59
C GLN A 136 13.52 -4.19 7.87
N ALA A 137 13.46 -3.25 8.83
CA ALA A 137 12.70 -3.45 10.07
C ALA A 137 11.20 -3.60 9.80
N LYS A 138 10.62 -2.78 8.91
CA LYS A 138 9.20 -2.87 8.53
C LYS A 138 8.88 -4.14 7.75
N ILE A 139 9.76 -4.57 6.86
CA ILE A 139 9.61 -5.88 6.19
C ILE A 139 9.65 -7.01 7.22
N ALA A 140 10.62 -7.01 8.13
CA ALA A 140 10.74 -8.04 9.15
C ALA A 140 9.51 -8.06 10.08
N GLU A 141 8.97 -6.90 10.43
CA GLU A 141 7.72 -6.77 11.19
C GLU A 141 6.53 -7.37 10.46
N HIS A 142 6.34 -7.00 9.20
CA HIS A 142 5.28 -7.54 8.37
C HIS A 142 5.41 -9.07 8.22
N ASN A 143 6.59 -9.58 7.89
CA ASN A 143 6.83 -11.02 7.72
C ASN A 143 6.61 -11.83 9.01
N ARG A 144 6.83 -11.24 10.20
CA ARG A 144 6.50 -11.89 11.48
C ARG A 144 5.00 -12.12 11.67
N SER A 145 4.15 -11.37 10.97
CA SER A 145 2.70 -11.51 11.03
C SER A 145 2.15 -12.57 10.07
N LEU A 146 2.99 -13.07 9.15
CA LEU A 146 2.58 -14.00 8.09
C LEU A 146 2.87 -15.45 8.45
N ASN A 147 2.18 -16.35 7.76
CA ASN A 147 2.53 -17.76 7.72
C ASN A 147 3.71 -17.96 6.74
N PRO A 148 4.91 -18.34 7.24
CA PRO A 148 6.10 -18.43 6.39
C PRO A 148 5.99 -19.54 5.33
N GLU A 149 5.15 -20.56 5.56
CA GLU A 149 4.94 -21.61 4.58
C GLU A 149 4.03 -21.14 3.44
N LEU A 150 2.96 -20.39 3.72
CA LEU A 150 2.13 -19.80 2.65
C LEU A 150 2.92 -18.82 1.78
N THR A 151 3.76 -17.98 2.40
CA THR A 151 4.69 -17.11 1.66
C THR A 151 5.61 -17.94 0.75
N ARG A 152 6.24 -19.00 1.29
CA ARG A 152 7.11 -19.87 0.50
C ARG A 152 6.37 -20.55 -0.67
N LEU A 153 5.17 -21.06 -0.43
CA LEU A 153 4.37 -21.73 -1.48
C LEU A 153 4.01 -20.76 -2.61
N HIS A 154 3.64 -19.52 -2.27
CA HIS A 154 3.43 -18.45 -3.23
C HIS A 154 4.71 -18.13 -4.00
N ASP A 155 5.82 -17.89 -3.32
CA ASP A 155 7.07 -17.48 -3.97
C ASP A 155 7.58 -18.56 -4.93
N GLU A 156 7.51 -19.83 -4.54
CA GLU A 156 7.87 -20.96 -5.40
C GLU A 156 6.91 -21.13 -6.59
N ASP A 157 5.61 -20.88 -6.40
CA ASP A 157 4.60 -20.89 -7.47
C ASP A 157 4.87 -19.78 -8.50
N GLN A 158 5.17 -18.56 -8.06
CA GLN A 158 5.51 -17.45 -8.95
C GLN A 158 6.87 -17.67 -9.63
N ALA A 159 7.86 -18.19 -8.91
CA ALA A 159 9.20 -18.45 -9.44
C ALA A 159 9.20 -19.47 -10.58
N ASP A 160 8.35 -20.52 -10.49
CA ASP A 160 8.16 -21.52 -11.54
C ASP A 160 7.70 -20.91 -12.88
N ARG A 161 7.13 -19.72 -12.86
CA ARG A 161 6.58 -19.01 -14.03
C ARG A 161 7.45 -17.86 -14.52
N THR A 162 8.70 -17.77 -14.05
CA THR A 162 9.65 -16.76 -14.50
C THR A 162 10.19 -17.08 -15.90
N GLY A 163 10.29 -16.05 -16.75
CA GLY A 163 10.81 -16.17 -18.11
C GLY A 163 9.73 -16.36 -19.19
N PRO A 164 10.14 -16.66 -20.44
CA PRO A 164 9.20 -16.78 -21.56
C PRO A 164 8.24 -17.97 -21.38
N TYR A 165 6.94 -17.75 -21.56
CA TYR A 165 5.89 -18.76 -21.38
C TYR A 165 6.15 -20.05 -22.16
N GLU A 166 6.67 -19.94 -23.38
CA GLU A 166 6.94 -21.07 -24.27
C GLU A 166 8.09 -21.96 -23.79
N LYS A 167 8.90 -21.47 -22.83
CA LYS A 167 10.03 -22.21 -22.24
C LYS A 167 9.68 -22.86 -20.91
N ILE A 168 8.45 -22.67 -20.43
CA ILE A 168 7.98 -23.22 -19.15
C ILE A 168 7.72 -24.73 -19.30
N ASP A 169 8.33 -25.52 -18.41
CA ASP A 169 8.15 -26.99 -18.36
C ASP A 169 6.91 -27.36 -17.53
N TRP A 170 5.75 -27.33 -18.18
CA TRP A 170 4.46 -27.65 -17.57
C TRP A 170 4.39 -29.06 -16.96
N SER A 171 5.17 -30.01 -17.49
CA SER A 171 5.21 -31.38 -16.94
C SER A 171 5.74 -31.44 -15.50
N LYS A 172 6.57 -30.46 -15.12
CA LYS A 172 7.09 -30.32 -13.75
C LYS A 172 6.21 -29.43 -12.89
N ILE A 173 5.61 -28.40 -13.47
CA ILE A 173 4.88 -27.36 -12.72
C ILE A 173 3.48 -27.85 -12.34
N THR A 174 2.76 -28.51 -13.25
CA THR A 174 1.40 -28.98 -12.95
C THR A 174 1.33 -29.87 -11.69
N PRO A 175 2.22 -30.87 -11.49
CA PRO A 175 2.24 -31.65 -10.24
C PRO A 175 2.59 -30.81 -9.00
N ARG A 176 3.47 -29.80 -9.14
CA ARG A 176 3.82 -28.91 -8.04
C ARG A 176 2.64 -28.03 -7.64
N ASP A 177 1.91 -27.47 -8.60
CA ASP A 177 0.75 -26.63 -8.31
C ASP A 177 -0.34 -27.42 -7.58
N GLN A 178 -0.62 -28.66 -8.00
CA GLN A 178 -1.54 -29.55 -7.30
C GLN A 178 -1.10 -29.82 -5.86
N ALA A 179 0.20 -30.11 -5.65
CA ALA A 179 0.76 -30.32 -4.32
C ALA A 179 0.68 -29.05 -3.44
N ARG A 180 0.93 -27.87 -4.02
CA ARG A 180 0.83 -26.58 -3.32
C ARG A 180 -0.60 -26.29 -2.90
N ARG A 181 -1.59 -26.47 -3.79
CA ARG A 181 -3.01 -26.29 -3.45
C ARG A 181 -3.44 -27.18 -2.30
N LYS A 182 -3.10 -28.47 -2.36
CA LYS A 182 -3.34 -29.40 -1.24
C LYS A 182 -2.71 -28.89 0.07
N ARG A 183 -1.46 -28.42 0.01
CA ARG A 183 -0.77 -27.91 1.19
C ARG A 183 -1.38 -26.62 1.74
N VAL A 184 -1.83 -25.72 0.86
CA VAL A 184 -2.57 -24.51 1.24
C VAL A 184 -3.82 -24.87 2.03
N ASP A 185 -4.63 -25.82 1.55
CA ASP A 185 -5.83 -26.26 2.27
C ASP A 185 -5.51 -26.86 3.64
N GLU A 186 -4.45 -27.67 3.76
CA GLU A 186 -3.99 -28.20 5.05
C GLU A 186 -3.61 -27.09 6.04
N ILE A 187 -2.89 -26.07 5.59
CA ILE A 187 -2.47 -24.93 6.43
C ILE A 187 -3.69 -24.12 6.88
N ILE A 188 -4.63 -23.84 5.97
CA ILE A 188 -5.85 -23.10 6.28
C ILE A 188 -6.73 -23.88 7.26
N ALA A 189 -6.93 -25.18 7.04
CA ALA A 189 -7.70 -26.05 7.92
C ALA A 189 -7.12 -26.12 9.34
N ALA A 190 -5.79 -26.01 9.48
CA ALA A 190 -5.11 -25.94 10.76
C ALA A 190 -5.14 -24.54 11.43
N GLY A 191 -5.79 -23.53 10.82
CA GLY A 191 -5.83 -22.16 11.34
C GLY A 191 -4.50 -21.40 11.18
N GLY A 192 -3.71 -21.80 10.19
CA GLY A 192 -2.39 -21.24 9.89
C GLY A 192 -2.42 -19.93 9.11
N ALA A 193 -3.49 -19.64 8.36
CA ALA A 193 -3.69 -18.36 7.66
C ALA A 193 -4.44 -17.37 8.57
N ARG A 194 -3.90 -16.17 8.77
CA ARG A 194 -4.46 -15.16 9.70
C ARG A 194 -4.40 -13.73 9.18
N ALA A 195 -3.38 -13.39 8.39
CA ALA A 195 -3.22 -12.07 7.80
C ALA A 195 -3.81 -12.00 6.39
N ALA A 196 -4.11 -10.79 5.89
CA ALA A 196 -4.61 -10.60 4.53
C ALA A 196 -3.69 -11.24 3.48
N ASP A 197 -2.38 -11.02 3.60
CA ASP A 197 -1.37 -11.58 2.69
C ASP A 197 -1.30 -13.11 2.73
N ASP A 198 -1.64 -13.77 3.85
CA ASP A 198 -1.72 -15.24 3.90
C ASP A 198 -2.80 -15.75 2.93
N TYR A 199 -3.97 -15.10 2.96
CA TYR A 199 -5.09 -15.44 2.07
C TYR A 199 -4.82 -15.01 0.63
N TYR A 200 -4.12 -13.89 0.41
CA TYR A 200 -3.68 -13.49 -0.93
C TYR A 200 -2.69 -14.49 -1.54
N HIS A 201 -1.66 -14.90 -0.78
CA HIS A 201 -0.70 -15.93 -1.20
C HIS A 201 -1.41 -17.24 -1.54
N ALA A 202 -2.33 -17.68 -0.68
CA ALA A 202 -3.16 -18.86 -0.93
C ALA A 202 -4.01 -18.70 -2.20
N ALA A 203 -4.67 -17.55 -2.37
CA ALA A 203 -5.49 -17.25 -3.55
C ALA A 203 -4.68 -17.31 -4.84
N MET A 204 -3.44 -16.80 -4.83
CA MET A 204 -2.57 -16.81 -6.00
C MET A 204 -2.15 -18.23 -6.40
N VAL A 205 -1.91 -19.11 -5.43
CA VAL A 205 -1.65 -20.55 -5.72
C VAL A 205 -2.89 -21.20 -6.38
N TYR A 206 -4.10 -20.85 -5.95
CA TYR A 206 -5.35 -21.35 -6.55
C TYR A 206 -5.70 -20.70 -7.89
N GLN A 207 -5.24 -19.47 -8.15
CA GLN A 207 -5.44 -18.76 -9.41
C GLN A 207 -4.93 -19.55 -10.62
N HIS A 208 -3.98 -20.47 -10.39
CA HIS A 208 -3.41 -21.38 -11.37
C HIS A 208 -4.09 -22.76 -11.41
N GLY A 209 -5.28 -22.89 -10.82
CA GLY A 209 -6.13 -24.06 -10.94
C GLY A 209 -6.63 -24.29 -12.36
N ASP A 210 -7.00 -25.53 -12.67
CA ASP A 210 -7.47 -25.96 -13.99
C ASP A 210 -8.98 -26.20 -14.05
N SER A 211 -9.69 -26.02 -12.92
CA SER A 211 -11.13 -26.23 -12.80
C SER A 211 -11.88 -25.02 -12.25
N PRO A 212 -13.19 -24.87 -12.57
CA PRO A 212 -14.03 -23.80 -12.02
C PRO A 212 -14.05 -23.78 -10.49
N ASP A 213 -13.99 -24.94 -9.84
CA ASP A 213 -14.00 -25.04 -8.37
C ASP A 213 -12.71 -24.52 -7.75
N GLU A 214 -11.55 -24.81 -8.36
CA GLU A 214 -10.27 -24.25 -7.93
C GLU A 214 -10.21 -22.74 -8.14
N ILE A 215 -10.76 -22.23 -9.24
CA ILE A 215 -10.84 -20.77 -9.48
C ILE A 215 -11.83 -20.11 -8.52
N GLN A 216 -12.95 -20.76 -8.19
CA GLN A 216 -13.85 -20.26 -7.13
C GLN A 216 -13.12 -20.19 -5.79
N ARG A 217 -12.30 -21.19 -5.47
CA ARG A 217 -11.46 -21.18 -4.27
C ARG A 217 -10.46 -20.01 -4.28
N ALA A 218 -9.85 -19.69 -5.42
CA ALA A 218 -9.01 -18.50 -5.56
C ALA A 218 -9.78 -17.21 -5.26
N HIS A 219 -11.01 -17.09 -5.78
CA HIS A 219 -11.88 -15.95 -5.53
C HIS A 219 -12.22 -15.79 -4.05
N ASP A 220 -12.68 -16.85 -3.39
CA ASP A 220 -13.08 -16.81 -1.98
C ASP A 220 -11.90 -16.39 -1.08
N LEU A 221 -10.70 -16.90 -1.37
CA LEU A 221 -9.48 -16.54 -0.64
C LEU A 221 -9.07 -15.09 -0.90
N ALA A 222 -9.17 -14.61 -2.14
CA ALA A 222 -8.86 -13.22 -2.46
C ALA A 222 -9.86 -12.25 -1.82
N VAL A 223 -11.16 -12.57 -1.82
CA VAL A 223 -12.19 -11.82 -1.08
C VAL A 223 -11.86 -11.81 0.41
N LYS A 224 -11.44 -12.94 0.98
CA LYS A 224 -11.05 -13.00 2.40
C LYS A 224 -9.87 -12.08 2.73
N ALA A 225 -8.88 -11.99 1.85
CA ALA A 225 -7.78 -11.04 2.00
C ALA A 225 -8.29 -9.58 2.00
N VAL A 226 -9.23 -9.24 1.11
CA VAL A 226 -9.85 -7.90 1.06
C VAL A 226 -10.70 -7.59 2.30
N GLU A 227 -11.38 -8.59 2.86
CA GLU A 227 -12.13 -8.42 4.12
C GLU A 227 -11.19 -8.06 5.29
N LEU A 228 -10.01 -8.67 5.34
CA LEU A 228 -9.01 -8.43 6.38
C LEU A 228 -8.25 -7.11 6.17
N ASP A 229 -7.98 -6.76 4.93
CA ASP A 229 -7.39 -5.48 4.55
C ASP A 229 -8.07 -4.88 3.29
N PRO A 230 -9.05 -3.97 3.47
CA PRO A 230 -9.73 -3.30 2.36
C PRO A 230 -8.82 -2.41 1.49
N LYS A 231 -7.57 -2.17 1.90
CA LYS A 231 -6.57 -1.43 1.12
C LYS A 231 -5.64 -2.35 0.32
N HIS A 232 -5.79 -3.67 0.43
CA HIS A 232 -4.96 -4.64 -0.28
C HIS A 232 -5.31 -4.70 -1.77
N ASP A 233 -4.72 -3.80 -2.54
CA ASP A 233 -5.01 -3.56 -3.96
C ASP A 233 -4.78 -4.79 -4.86
N ALA A 234 -3.76 -5.61 -4.59
CA ALA A 234 -3.51 -6.83 -5.35
C ALA A 234 -4.56 -7.92 -5.10
N ALA A 235 -5.07 -8.04 -3.88
CA ALA A 235 -6.13 -8.97 -3.52
C ALA A 235 -7.47 -8.55 -4.14
N LYS A 236 -7.76 -7.25 -4.16
CA LYS A 236 -8.93 -6.69 -4.86
C LYS A 236 -8.94 -7.06 -6.35
N TRP A 237 -7.83 -6.81 -7.03
CA TRP A 237 -7.69 -7.18 -8.44
C TRP A 237 -7.81 -8.70 -8.63
N LEU A 238 -7.19 -9.49 -7.76
CA LEU A 238 -7.24 -10.95 -7.83
C LEU A 238 -8.65 -11.51 -7.62
N ALA A 239 -9.43 -10.94 -6.70
CA ALA A 239 -10.82 -11.30 -6.48
C ALA A 239 -11.67 -11.05 -7.74
N ALA A 240 -11.52 -9.89 -8.37
CA ALA A 240 -12.16 -9.59 -9.63
C ALA A 240 -11.69 -10.51 -10.77
N ALA A 241 -10.38 -10.76 -10.86
CA ALA A 241 -9.80 -11.55 -11.94
C ALA A 241 -10.18 -13.04 -11.87
N SER A 242 -10.29 -13.59 -10.67
CA SER A 242 -10.76 -14.97 -10.44
C SER A 242 -12.25 -15.12 -10.73
N GLU A 243 -13.10 -14.14 -10.37
CA GLU A 243 -14.52 -14.12 -10.75
C GLU A 243 -14.68 -14.15 -12.28
N ASP A 244 -13.96 -13.28 -12.99
CA ASP A 244 -13.98 -13.24 -14.46
C ASP A 244 -13.48 -14.56 -15.08
N ARG A 245 -12.42 -15.16 -14.54
CA ARG A 245 -11.90 -16.44 -15.04
C ARG A 245 -12.93 -17.55 -14.86
N LYS A 246 -13.62 -17.60 -13.72
CA LYS A 246 -14.70 -18.56 -13.50
C LYS A 246 -15.83 -18.36 -14.51
N LEU A 247 -16.27 -17.11 -14.74
CA LEU A 247 -17.28 -16.79 -15.75
C LEU A 247 -16.84 -17.23 -17.16
N MET A 248 -15.56 -17.06 -17.49
CA MET A 248 -15.00 -17.53 -18.77
C MET A 248 -15.03 -19.06 -18.90
N TYR A 249 -14.68 -19.82 -17.84
CA TYR A 249 -14.84 -21.28 -17.82
C TYR A 249 -16.30 -21.71 -18.04
N GLU A 250 -17.24 -20.96 -17.46
CA GLU A 250 -18.69 -21.16 -17.65
C GLU A 250 -19.21 -20.63 -19.00
N LYS A 251 -18.33 -20.09 -19.87
CA LYS A 251 -18.65 -19.48 -21.17
C LYS A 251 -19.60 -18.29 -21.08
N LYS A 252 -19.62 -17.59 -19.96
CA LYS A 252 -20.41 -16.38 -19.70
C LYS A 252 -19.60 -15.11 -19.97
N PRO A 253 -20.24 -13.95 -20.18
CA PRO A 253 -19.54 -12.67 -20.14
C PRO A 253 -18.84 -12.48 -18.80
N GLN A 254 -17.61 -11.98 -18.85
CA GLN A 254 -16.88 -11.56 -17.66
C GLN A 254 -17.44 -10.24 -17.14
N LYS A 255 -17.27 -9.96 -15.86
CA LYS A 255 -17.83 -8.77 -15.22
C LYS A 255 -16.87 -7.60 -15.29
N TRP A 256 -15.61 -7.83 -14.96
CA TRP A 256 -14.64 -6.78 -14.70
C TRP A 256 -13.77 -6.44 -15.92
N GLY A 257 -13.52 -7.40 -16.81
CA GLY A 257 -12.72 -7.16 -18.02
C GLY A 257 -11.24 -7.49 -17.82
N THR A 258 -10.92 -8.49 -17.02
CA THR A 258 -9.54 -8.90 -16.68
C THR A 258 -9.00 -10.04 -17.53
N GLN A 259 -9.87 -10.81 -18.20
CA GLN A 259 -9.52 -12.02 -18.94
C GLN A 259 -9.46 -11.78 -20.44
N TYR A 260 -8.46 -12.38 -21.06
CA TYR A 260 -8.18 -12.33 -22.49
C TYR A 260 -8.09 -13.74 -23.04
N GLN A 261 -8.39 -13.87 -24.33
CA GLN A 261 -8.22 -15.13 -25.06
C GLN A 261 -7.49 -14.90 -26.37
N LYS A 262 -6.92 -15.96 -26.95
CA LYS A 262 -6.40 -15.93 -28.32
C LYS A 262 -7.48 -16.36 -29.30
N VAL A 263 -7.77 -15.51 -30.28
CA VAL A 263 -8.61 -15.81 -31.45
C VAL A 263 -7.76 -15.54 -32.69
N ASP A 264 -7.60 -16.54 -33.56
CA ASP A 264 -6.77 -16.46 -34.78
C ASP A 264 -5.35 -15.93 -34.51
N GLY A 265 -4.75 -16.38 -33.40
CA GLY A 265 -3.42 -15.97 -32.97
C GLY A 265 -3.32 -14.59 -32.32
N LYS A 266 -4.42 -13.83 -32.26
CA LYS A 266 -4.47 -12.49 -31.66
C LYS A 266 -5.13 -12.52 -30.28
N TRP A 267 -4.58 -11.78 -29.34
CA TRP A 267 -5.21 -11.55 -28.05
C TRP A 267 -6.42 -10.64 -28.19
N VAL A 268 -7.55 -11.07 -27.68
CA VAL A 268 -8.79 -10.28 -27.60
C VAL A 268 -9.31 -10.33 -26.17
N LEU A 269 -9.85 -9.21 -25.70
CA LEU A 269 -10.57 -9.17 -24.44
C LEU A 269 -11.79 -10.09 -24.54
N TRP A 270 -11.98 -10.99 -23.56
CA TRP A 270 -13.17 -11.84 -23.52
C TRP A 270 -14.43 -10.97 -23.35
N GLN A 271 -15.59 -11.44 -23.84
CA GLN A 271 -16.86 -10.69 -23.78
C GLN A 271 -17.14 -10.17 -22.36
N VAL A 272 -17.45 -8.88 -22.23
CA VAL A 272 -17.66 -8.21 -20.94
C VAL A 272 -19.13 -7.82 -20.78
N ASP A 273 -19.69 -8.03 -19.59
CA ASP A 273 -21.01 -7.54 -19.21
C ASP A 273 -21.04 -6.00 -19.29
N PRO A 274 -21.90 -5.39 -20.13
CA PRO A 274 -21.99 -3.95 -20.28
C PRO A 274 -22.54 -3.24 -19.04
N GLY A 275 -23.14 -3.96 -18.08
CA GLY A 275 -23.75 -3.38 -16.88
C GLY A 275 -22.75 -2.97 -15.79
N THR A 276 -21.51 -3.42 -15.86
CA THR A 276 -20.49 -3.06 -14.86
C THR A 276 -19.89 -1.70 -15.22
N THR A 277 -19.89 -0.78 -14.26
CA THR A 277 -19.37 0.60 -14.40
C THR A 277 -17.88 0.71 -14.09
N ASP A 278 -17.23 1.78 -14.52
CA ASP A 278 -15.81 1.99 -14.22
C ASP A 278 -15.59 2.38 -12.75
N GLU A 279 -16.59 2.98 -12.09
CA GLU A 279 -16.60 3.21 -10.64
C GLU A 279 -16.55 1.88 -9.88
N GLN A 280 -17.36 0.90 -10.28
CA GLN A 280 -17.31 -0.44 -9.68
C GLN A 280 -15.97 -1.14 -9.96
N ARG A 281 -15.38 -0.96 -11.15
CA ARG A 281 -14.04 -1.51 -11.43
C ARG A 281 -12.97 -0.90 -10.52
N ASP A 282 -13.02 0.41 -10.34
CA ASP A 282 -12.08 1.17 -9.50
C ASP A 282 -12.13 0.70 -8.03
N GLU A 283 -13.32 0.39 -7.49
CA GLU A 283 -13.47 -0.17 -6.14
C GLU A 283 -12.69 -1.48 -5.93
N TRP A 284 -12.63 -2.31 -6.98
CA TRP A 284 -11.92 -3.60 -7.02
C TRP A 284 -10.52 -3.50 -7.62
N ASN A 285 -9.97 -2.29 -7.75
CA ASN A 285 -8.65 -2.04 -8.33
C ASN A 285 -8.49 -2.62 -9.76
N VAL A 286 -9.59 -2.65 -10.53
CA VAL A 286 -9.60 -3.03 -11.94
C VAL A 286 -9.55 -1.76 -12.79
N PRO A 287 -8.73 -1.72 -13.86
CA PRO A 287 -8.72 -0.60 -14.79
C PRO A 287 -10.08 -0.36 -15.46
N PRO A 288 -10.36 0.88 -15.90
CA PRO A 288 -11.50 1.18 -16.76
C PRO A 288 -11.56 0.26 -17.98
N LEU A 289 -12.78 -0.03 -18.47
CA LEU A 289 -12.95 -0.96 -19.60
C LEU A 289 -12.19 -0.51 -20.87
N ALA A 290 -12.05 0.81 -21.08
CA ALA A 290 -11.26 1.35 -22.18
C ALA A 290 -9.78 0.94 -22.12
N GLU A 291 -9.18 0.92 -20.92
CA GLU A 291 -7.79 0.50 -20.73
C GLU A 291 -7.63 -1.01 -20.97
N ALA A 292 -8.60 -1.82 -20.54
CA ALA A 292 -8.60 -3.26 -20.77
C ALA A 292 -8.67 -3.59 -22.28
N LYS A 293 -9.44 -2.82 -23.07
CA LYS A 293 -9.47 -2.90 -24.53
C LYS A 293 -8.12 -2.51 -25.15
N ALA A 294 -7.56 -1.37 -24.75
CA ALA A 294 -6.26 -0.92 -25.22
C ALA A 294 -5.13 -1.90 -24.85
N GLN A 295 -5.25 -2.62 -23.74
CA GLN A 295 -4.30 -3.68 -23.36
C GLN A 295 -4.30 -4.83 -24.36
N ALA A 296 -5.45 -5.22 -24.92
CA ALA A 296 -5.49 -6.24 -25.97
C ALA A 296 -4.68 -5.78 -27.20
N ASP A 297 -4.77 -4.49 -27.57
CA ASP A 297 -3.99 -3.93 -28.67
C ASP A 297 -2.49 -3.98 -28.37
N ARG A 298 -2.08 -3.61 -27.14
CA ARG A 298 -0.68 -3.71 -26.69
C ARG A 298 -0.15 -5.13 -26.69
N MET A 299 -0.97 -6.12 -26.29
CA MET A 299 -0.58 -7.53 -26.31
C MET A 299 -0.37 -8.08 -27.73
N ASN A 300 -0.90 -7.41 -28.74
CA ASN A 300 -0.72 -7.74 -30.16
C ASN A 300 0.33 -6.86 -30.86
N ALA A 301 0.91 -5.88 -30.16
CA ALA A 301 1.95 -5.03 -30.73
C ALA A 301 3.24 -5.85 -31.01
N PRO A 302 4.01 -5.52 -32.05
CA PRO A 302 5.31 -6.14 -32.30
C PRO A 302 6.21 -5.97 -31.08
N LYS A 303 6.90 -7.05 -30.69
CA LYS A 303 7.93 -7.03 -29.64
C LYS A 303 9.27 -6.56 -30.19
#